data_AF-A0A3R9MEZ9-F1
#
_entry.id   AF-A0A3R9MEZ9-F1
#
_cell.length_a   1.000
_cell.length_b   1.000
_cell.length_c   1.000
_cell.angle_alpha   90.00
_cell.angle_beta   90.00
_cell.angle_gamma   90.00
#
_symmetry.space_group_name_H-M   'P 1'
#
loop_
_entity.id
_entity.type
_entity.pdbx_description
1 polymer ?
#
loop_
_entity_poly.entity_id
_entity_poly.type
_entity_poly.pdbx_seq_one_letter_code
_entity_poly.pdbx_strand_id
1 'polypeptide(L)'
;MVKDKWVDGGRYYVGYDGVRQPKPADGNQYNAALSKAKSYNSWANMSKKALYEQLTWHGFSSSAVQYAIDHLNADYKANALAKAREYRKYSNLSKTEIYERLTSPYFRKFTKEEANYAIQKLGDK
;
A
#
# COMPACT_ATOMS: atom_id res chain seq x y z
N MET A 1 -18.61 22.34 7.48
CA MET A 1 -18.74 20.86 7.47
C MET A 1 -17.94 20.30 8.62
N VAL A 2 -18.59 19.60 9.54
CA VAL A 2 -17.97 19.12 10.77
C VAL A 2 -17.46 17.71 10.52
N LYS A 3 -16.15 17.59 10.24
CA LYS A 3 -15.45 16.32 10.09
C LYS A 3 -15.17 15.75 11.48
N ASP A 4 -15.19 14.43 11.62
CA ASP A 4 -14.79 13.69 12.84
C ASP A 4 -15.70 13.82 14.07
N LYS A 5 -17.03 13.91 13.89
CA LYS A 5 -17.99 13.83 15.01
C LYS A 5 -18.82 12.55 15.00
N TRP A 6 -18.92 11.95 16.18
CA TRP A 6 -19.85 10.87 16.46
C TRP A 6 -21.28 11.35 16.26
N VAL A 7 -22.06 10.59 15.50
CA VAL A 7 -23.49 10.77 15.38
C VAL A 7 -24.17 9.52 15.94
N ASP A 8 -25.18 9.72 16.78
CA ASP A 8 -26.08 8.67 17.25
C ASP A 8 -25.44 7.60 18.17
N GLY A 9 -24.97 8.02 19.35
CA GLY A 9 -24.63 7.13 20.46
C GLY A 9 -23.43 6.19 20.23
N GLY A 10 -22.61 6.45 19.20
CA GLY A 10 -21.37 5.71 18.95
C GLY A 10 -21.54 4.39 18.21
N ARG A 11 -22.57 4.23 17.36
CA ARG A 11 -22.73 3.04 16.48
C ARG A 11 -22.23 3.25 15.06
N TYR A 12 -22.08 4.50 14.64
CA TYR A 12 -21.69 4.85 13.28
C TYR A 12 -20.65 5.98 13.29
N TYR A 13 -19.73 5.92 12.33
CA TYR A 13 -18.77 6.97 12.04
C TYR A 13 -19.06 7.57 10.66
N VAL A 14 -18.85 8.87 10.50
CA VAL A 14 -18.99 9.56 9.21
C VAL A 14 -17.62 9.56 8.52
N GLY A 15 -17.48 8.75 7.48
CA GLY A 15 -16.23 8.61 6.73
C GLY A 15 -15.77 9.91 6.07
N TYR A 16 -14.53 9.90 5.56
CA TYR A 16 -13.95 11.04 4.82
C TYR A 16 -14.78 11.45 3.59
N ASP A 17 -15.53 10.50 3.03
CA ASP A 17 -16.49 10.63 1.93
C ASP A 17 -17.89 11.11 2.37
N GLY A 18 -18.11 11.33 3.67
CA GLY A 18 -19.40 11.70 4.23
C GLY A 18 -20.39 10.54 4.38
N VAL A 19 -19.99 9.30 4.04
CA VAL A 19 -20.85 8.12 4.12
C VAL A 19 -20.83 7.54 5.53
N ARG A 20 -21.99 7.14 6.04
CA ARG A 20 -22.10 6.45 7.34
C ARG A 20 -21.53 5.04 7.22
N GLN A 21 -20.50 4.76 8.01
CA GLN A 21 -19.87 3.45 8.11
C GLN A 21 -20.19 2.84 9.48
N PRO A 22 -20.48 1.53 9.55
CA PRO A 22 -20.65 0.84 10.84
C PRO A 22 -19.39 1.00 11.67
N LYS A 23 -19.55 1.33 12.95
CA LYS A 23 -18.40 1.43 13.87
C LYS A 23 -17.77 0.05 14.02
N PRO A 24 -16.48 -0.12 13.66
CA PRO A 24 -15.74 -1.34 13.92
C PRO A 24 -15.54 -1.52 15.43
N ALA A 25 -15.43 -2.77 15.89
CA ALA A 25 -15.23 -3.07 17.31
C ALA A 25 -13.97 -2.42 17.92
N ASP A 26 -12.95 -2.14 17.09
CA ASP A 26 -11.63 -1.63 17.52
C ASP A 26 -11.30 -0.26 16.90
N GLY A 27 -11.53 0.82 17.65
CA GLY A 27 -10.90 2.13 17.44
C GLY A 27 -11.07 2.81 16.06
N ASN A 28 -10.25 3.84 15.81
CA ASN A 28 -10.27 4.61 14.56
C ASN A 28 -9.59 3.81 13.43
N GLN A 29 -10.38 3.24 12.52
CA GLN A 29 -9.91 2.44 11.39
C GLN A 29 -8.95 3.18 10.44
N TYR A 30 -9.07 4.50 10.30
CA TYR A 30 -8.21 5.29 9.42
C TYR A 30 -6.77 5.33 9.93
N ASN A 31 -6.60 5.61 11.22
CA ASN A 31 -5.28 5.61 11.87
C ASN A 31 -4.69 4.20 11.93
N ALA A 32 -5.51 3.18 12.19
CA ALA A 32 -5.09 1.79 12.19
C ALA A 32 -4.62 1.34 10.79
N ALA A 33 -5.39 1.66 9.74
CA ALA A 33 -5.04 1.36 8.35
C ALA A 33 -3.74 2.09 7.95
N LEU A 34 -3.60 3.37 8.29
CA LEU A 34 -2.39 4.15 7.99
C LEU A 34 -1.15 3.59 8.72
N SER A 35 -1.28 3.24 10.00
CA SER A 35 -0.19 2.61 10.77
C SER A 35 0.23 1.28 10.14
N LYS A 36 -0.75 0.45 9.75
CA LYS A 36 -0.50 -0.81 9.06
C LYS A 36 0.15 -0.59 7.69
N ALA A 37 -0.30 0.42 6.93
CA ALA A 37 0.29 0.81 5.66
C ALA A 37 1.76 1.19 5.81
N LYS A 38 2.10 2.02 6.80
CA LYS A 38 3.47 2.42 7.12
C LYS A 38 4.35 1.23 7.45
N SER A 39 3.83 0.29 8.25
CA SER A 39 4.53 -0.96 8.55
C SER A 39 4.80 -1.75 7.28
N TYR A 40 3.78 -2.10 6.49
CA TYR A 40 3.98 -2.84 5.24
C TYR A 40 4.94 -2.13 4.27
N ASN A 41 4.85 -0.81 4.15
CA ASN A 41 5.75 -0.06 3.29
C ASN A 41 7.21 -0.16 3.75
N SER A 42 7.49 -0.07 5.05
CA SER A 42 8.86 -0.04 5.57
C SER A 42 9.59 -1.38 5.46
N TRP A 43 8.92 -2.50 5.72
CA TRP A 43 9.58 -3.81 5.68
C TRP A 43 9.35 -4.55 4.36
N ALA A 44 8.18 -4.38 3.73
CA ALA A 44 7.81 -5.16 2.55
C ALA A 44 7.99 -4.41 1.23
N ASN A 45 8.26 -3.09 1.23
CA ASN A 45 8.43 -2.28 0.02
C ASN A 45 7.34 -2.59 -1.04
N MET A 46 6.07 -2.55 -0.65
CA MET A 46 4.95 -2.95 -1.50
C MET A 46 4.67 -1.90 -2.59
N SER A 47 4.08 -2.34 -3.70
CA SER A 47 3.44 -1.42 -4.65
C SER A 47 2.15 -0.85 -4.03
N LYS A 48 1.68 0.27 -4.58
CA LYS A 48 0.39 0.86 -4.19
C LYS A 48 -0.76 -0.15 -4.27
N LYS A 49 -0.79 -0.94 -5.34
CA LYS A 49 -1.85 -1.94 -5.58
C LYS A 49 -1.76 -3.10 -4.60
N ALA A 50 -0.56 -3.65 -4.38
CA ALA A 50 -0.36 -4.72 -3.41
C ALA A 50 -0.71 -4.26 -1.98
N LEU A 51 -0.38 -3.02 -1.63
CA LEU A 51 -0.71 -2.45 -0.33
C LEU A 51 -2.23 -2.27 -0.14
N TYR A 52 -2.94 -1.80 -1.16
CA TYR A 52 -4.40 -1.70 -1.16
C TYR A 52 -5.05 -3.06 -0.88
N GLU A 53 -4.67 -4.08 -1.65
CA GLU A 53 -5.20 -5.43 -1.52
C GLU A 53 -4.88 -6.02 -0.14
N GLN A 54 -3.66 -5.81 0.35
CA GLN A 54 -3.23 -6.30 1.66
C GLN A 54 -4.04 -5.67 2.79
N LEU A 55 -4.28 -4.36 2.78
CA LEU A 55 -5.09 -3.71 3.81
C LEU A 55 -6.57 -4.12 3.72
N THR A 56 -7.09 -4.31 2.51
CA THR A 56 -8.45 -4.82 2.30
C THR A 56 -8.59 -6.24 2.87
N TRP A 57 -7.60 -7.10 2.65
CA TRP A 57 -7.56 -8.46 3.21
C TRP A 57 -7.45 -8.46 4.75
N HIS A 58 -6.82 -7.44 5.35
CA HIS A 58 -6.80 -7.20 6.80
C HIS A 58 -8.15 -6.71 7.36
N GLY A 59 -9.19 -6.57 6.54
CA GLY A 59 -10.54 -6.21 6.98
C GLY A 59 -10.77 -4.70 7.14
N PHE A 60 -9.85 -3.86 6.64
CA PHE A 60 -10.10 -2.42 6.59
C PHE A 60 -11.15 -2.08 5.53
N SER A 61 -12.04 -1.14 5.84
CA SER A 61 -13.00 -0.62 4.86
C SER A 61 -12.27 0.08 3.71
N SER A 62 -12.86 0.08 2.50
CA SER A 62 -12.27 0.72 1.32
C SER A 62 -11.90 2.19 1.56
N SER A 63 -12.71 2.92 2.33
CA SER A 63 -12.43 4.32 2.67
C SER A 63 -11.23 4.46 3.62
N ALA A 64 -11.05 3.55 4.58
CA ALA A 64 -9.87 3.53 5.46
C ALA A 64 -8.59 3.14 4.69
N VAL A 65 -8.68 2.19 3.76
CA VAL A 65 -7.57 1.81 2.88
C VAL A 65 -7.16 2.97 1.98
N GLN A 66 -8.13 3.63 1.35
CA GLN A 66 -7.86 4.78 0.48
C GLN A 66 -7.22 5.93 1.27
N TYR A 67 -7.76 6.27 2.45
CA TYR A 67 -7.15 7.24 3.35
C TYR A 67 -5.71 6.87 3.71
N ALA A 68 -5.44 5.62 4.07
CA ALA A 68 -4.11 5.16 4.43
C ALA A 68 -3.12 5.34 3.27
N ILE A 69 -3.52 4.99 2.05
CA ILE A 69 -2.69 5.13 0.85
C ILE A 69 -2.41 6.60 0.52
N ASP A 70 -3.41 7.47 0.63
CA ASP A 70 -3.28 8.90 0.32
C ASP A 70 -2.41 9.63 1.35
N HIS A 71 -2.42 9.18 2.61
CA HIS A 71 -1.65 9.80 3.70
C HIS A 71 -0.32 9.09 3.98
N LEU A 72 -0.01 8.01 3.26
CA LEU A 72 1.25 7.28 3.43
C LEU A 72 2.46 8.06 2.89
N ASN A 73 2.27 8.86 1.84
CA ASN A 73 3.36 9.58 1.15
C ASN A 73 4.55 8.66 0.76
N ALA A 74 4.26 7.43 0.33
CA ALA A 74 5.28 6.47 -0.08
C ALA A 74 5.85 6.79 -1.47
N ASP A 75 7.16 6.60 -1.62
CA ASP A 75 7.82 6.56 -2.91
C ASP A 75 7.81 5.13 -3.47
N TYR A 76 6.78 4.83 -4.28
CA TYR A 76 6.62 3.50 -4.87
C TYR A 76 7.70 3.17 -5.91
N LYS A 77 8.37 4.16 -6.51
CA LYS A 77 9.53 3.93 -7.39
C LYS A 77 10.73 3.48 -6.56
N ALA A 78 10.96 4.09 -5.41
CA ALA A 78 11.98 3.64 -4.46
C ALA A 78 11.68 2.23 -3.93
N ASN A 79 10.42 1.91 -3.63
CA ASN A 79 10.00 0.57 -3.23
C ASN A 79 10.30 -0.48 -4.32
N ALA A 80 9.98 -0.17 -5.59
CA ALA A 80 10.27 -1.05 -6.72
C ALA A 80 11.78 -1.30 -6.85
N LEU A 81 12.61 -0.27 -6.71
CA LEU A 81 14.07 -0.39 -6.71
C LEU A 81 14.59 -1.24 -5.55
N ALA A 82 14.05 -1.07 -4.35
CA ALA A 82 14.41 -1.91 -3.21
C ALA A 82 14.10 -3.39 -3.48
N LYS A 83 12.93 -3.69 -4.07
CA LYS A 83 12.59 -5.06 -4.48
C LYS A 83 13.44 -5.60 -5.62
N ALA A 84 13.80 -4.77 -6.59
CA ALA A 84 14.73 -5.16 -7.64
C ALA A 84 16.09 -5.59 -7.07
N ARG A 85 16.61 -4.83 -6.09
CA ARG A 85 17.88 -5.15 -5.40
C ARG A 85 17.77 -6.44 -4.58
N GLU A 86 16.65 -6.66 -3.90
CA GLU A 86 16.37 -7.90 -3.16
C GLU A 86 16.38 -9.11 -4.09
N TYR A 87 15.67 -9.05 -5.22
CA TYR A 87 15.67 -10.13 -6.20
C TYR A 87 17.04 -10.39 -6.82
N ARG A 88 17.81 -9.34 -7.11
CA ARG A 88 19.19 -9.47 -7.59
C ARG A 88 20.05 -10.19 -6.56
N LYS A 89 19.98 -9.78 -5.28
CA LYS A 89 20.83 -10.30 -4.20
C LYS A 89 20.52 -11.76 -3.83
N TYR A 90 19.25 -12.14 -3.77
CA TYR A 90 18.83 -13.43 -3.22
C TYR A 90 18.45 -14.47 -4.28
N SER A 91 18.23 -14.06 -5.53
CA SER A 91 17.78 -14.96 -6.59
C SER A 91 18.58 -14.85 -7.88
N ASN A 92 19.60 -13.97 -7.94
CA ASN A 92 20.47 -13.75 -9.10
C ASN A 92 19.69 -13.56 -10.43
N LEU A 93 18.48 -13.01 -10.35
CA LEU A 93 17.61 -12.84 -11.51
C LEU A 93 18.17 -11.78 -12.47
N SER A 94 17.99 -12.02 -13.77
CA SER A 94 18.26 -11.06 -14.83
C SER A 94 17.37 -9.81 -14.71
N LYS A 95 17.73 -8.73 -15.42
CA LYS A 95 16.92 -7.49 -15.43
C LYS A 95 15.50 -7.76 -15.96
N THR A 96 15.37 -8.60 -16.98
CA THR A 96 14.09 -8.99 -17.57
C THR A 96 13.23 -9.76 -16.57
N GLU A 97 13.78 -10.79 -15.91
CA GLU A 97 13.04 -11.56 -14.90
C GLU A 97 12.62 -10.69 -13.72
N ILE A 98 13.47 -9.77 -13.26
CA ILE A 98 13.13 -8.82 -12.21
C ILE A 98 11.96 -7.92 -12.66
N TYR A 99 12.00 -7.41 -13.89
CA TYR A 99 10.91 -6.60 -14.43
C TYR A 99 9.58 -7.36 -14.47
N GLU A 100 9.60 -8.61 -14.93
CA GLU A 100 8.43 -9.48 -14.96
C GLU A 100 7.89 -9.75 -13.56
N ARG A 101 8.76 -10.00 -12.57
CA ARG A 101 8.36 -10.21 -11.17
C ARG A 101 7.77 -8.95 -10.56
N LEU A 102 8.34 -7.77 -10.84
CA LEU A 102 7.85 -6.49 -10.35
C LEU A 102 6.46 -6.16 -10.92
N THR A 103 6.26 -6.37 -12.23
CA THR A 103 4.99 -6.04 -12.92
C THR A 103 3.94 -7.15 -12.83
N SER A 104 4.32 -8.34 -12.36
CA SER A 104 3.40 -9.48 -12.27
C SER A 104 2.14 -9.14 -11.48
N PRO A 105 0.94 -9.43 -12.02
CA PRO A 105 -0.32 -9.18 -11.35
C PRO A 105 -0.55 -10.09 -10.14
N TYR A 106 0.28 -11.12 -9.95
CA TYR A 106 0.19 -12.09 -8.87
C TYR A 106 1.20 -11.81 -7.74
N PHE A 107 2.37 -11.24 -8.05
CA PHE A 107 3.44 -11.07 -7.07
C PHE A 107 3.54 -9.65 -6.52
N ARG A 108 4.12 -8.72 -7.29
CA ARG A 108 4.50 -7.40 -6.78
C ARG A 108 3.62 -6.26 -7.29
N LYS A 109 2.98 -6.43 -8.46
CA LYS A 109 1.96 -5.51 -8.97
C LYS A 109 2.41 -4.04 -9.02
N PHE A 110 3.70 -3.77 -9.27
CA PHE A 110 4.17 -2.42 -9.57
C PHE A 110 3.68 -1.99 -10.93
N THR A 111 3.56 -0.68 -11.15
CA THR A 111 3.29 -0.18 -12.50
C THR A 111 4.49 -0.40 -13.41
N LYS A 112 4.27 -0.37 -14.73
CA LYS A 112 5.38 -0.50 -15.69
C LYS A 112 6.41 0.61 -15.50
N GLU A 113 5.96 1.82 -15.17
CA GLU A 113 6.82 2.99 -14.94
C GLU A 113 7.71 2.80 -13.69
N GLU A 114 7.14 2.29 -12.60
CA GLU A 114 7.88 1.98 -11.36
C GLU A 114 8.91 0.86 -11.59
N ALA A 115 8.50 -0.20 -12.29
CA ALA A 115 9.40 -1.29 -12.64
C ALA A 115 10.52 -0.84 -13.58
N ASN A 116 10.21 -0.07 -14.62
CA ASN A 116 11.21 0.49 -15.54
C ASN A 116 12.22 1.38 -14.81
N TYR A 117 11.74 2.25 -13.92
CA TYR A 117 12.61 3.05 -13.05
C TYR A 117 13.55 2.17 -12.22
N ALA A 118 13.00 1.12 -11.59
CA ALA A 118 13.78 0.19 -10.78
C ALA A 118 14.88 -0.50 -11.59
N ILE A 119 14.57 -1.00 -12.79
CA ILE A 119 15.56 -1.65 -13.67
C ILE A 119 16.64 -0.68 -14.13
N GLN A 120 16.27 0.56 -14.49
CA GLN A 120 17.22 1.60 -14.89
C GLN A 120 18.19 1.94 -13.76
N LYS A 121 17.72 1.94 -12.51
CA LYS A 121 18.51 2.28 -11.32
C LYS A 121 19.19 1.07 -10.64
N LEU A 122 18.94 -0.16 -11.11
CA LEU A 122 19.51 -1.38 -10.52
C LEU A 122 21.02 -1.51 -10.75
N GLY A 123 21.56 -0.90 -11.82
CA GLY A 123 22.96 -1.09 -12.24
C GLY A 123 23.19 -2.43 -12.95
N ASP A 124 24.42 -2.67 -13.42
CA ASP A 124 24.80 -3.85 -14.23
C ASP A 124 25.63 -4.91 -13.47
N LYS A 125 25.92 -4.69 -12.18
CA LYS A 125 26.82 -5.55 -11.41
C LYS A 125 26.11 -6.75 -10.79
#